data_AF-A0A945A9T7-F1
#
_entry.id   AF-A0A945A9T7-F1
#
_cell.length_a   1.000
_cell.length_b   1.000
_cell.length_c   1.000
_cell.angle_alpha   90.00
_cell.angle_beta   90.00
_cell.angle_gamma   90.00
#
_symmetry.space_group_name_H-M   'P 1'
#
loop_
_entity.id
_entity.type
_entity.pdbx_description
1 polymer ?
#
loop_
_entity_poly.entity_id
_entity_poly.type
_entity_poly.pdbx_seq_one_letter_code
_entity_poly.pdbx_strand_id
1 'polypeptide(L)'
;MSNPFVEEIAQQVAGATDLAAGDVIAMMETPPKPDMGDYAFPCFTLAKTFRKAPNLIAQELAEKIQTGGRIAQAKPIGPYLNFFVSKGSFVGETLSAILTDGAAFGQSDEGQGKTVVVDFSHPNIAKPFGIHHLRSTVIGNALRNIHRVLGYDVVGVNHLGDWGSQFAKLILAWNYWGEGELTADITIQKLLELYIRIHEEIEDNPELEEEARGWLRRLEAGDEEAVRMWKICVDVSFKEFDRVYQMLGIEFESIAGESFYQDKMPATLDRLRGKNLLEKSEGATIVNLEKWDMPPLIALRSDDATLYGTRDLAAAEYRWETYKFEKLLYVVDVAQSLHFKQLFKVLELMEYDWAEKCSHVVFGRLNFKGG
;
A
#
# COMPACT_ATOMS: atom_id res chain seq x y z
N MET A 1 15.78 -9.84 12.77
CA MET A 1 16.39 -10.24 14.05
C MET A 1 16.32 -11.73 14.19
N SER A 2 17.44 -12.38 14.41
CA SER A 2 17.41 -13.79 14.77
C SER A 2 16.97 -13.93 16.23
N ASN A 3 16.13 -14.93 16.51
CA ASN A 3 15.66 -15.20 17.86
C ASN A 3 16.63 -16.18 18.53
N PRO A 4 17.42 -15.76 19.54
CA PRO A 4 18.48 -16.58 20.11
C PRO A 4 17.98 -17.87 20.78
N PHE A 5 16.72 -17.89 21.24
CA PHE A 5 16.09 -19.10 21.79
C PHE A 5 15.78 -20.11 20.70
N VAL A 6 15.23 -19.64 19.59
CA VAL A 6 14.90 -20.46 18.42
C VAL A 6 16.17 -20.96 17.74
N GLU A 7 17.24 -20.14 17.67
CA GLU A 7 18.54 -20.55 17.13
C GLU A 7 19.18 -21.68 17.94
N GLU A 8 19.19 -21.57 19.28
CA GLU A 8 19.75 -22.61 20.15
C GLU A 8 18.96 -23.92 20.01
N ILE A 9 17.63 -23.84 20.00
CA ILE A 9 16.75 -25.00 19.75
C ILE A 9 17.08 -25.61 18.38
N ALA A 10 17.14 -24.80 17.34
CA ALA A 10 17.39 -25.26 15.97
C ALA A 10 18.76 -25.93 15.81
N GLN A 11 19.80 -25.39 16.43
CA GLN A 11 21.14 -26.00 16.43
C GLN A 11 21.14 -27.38 17.08
N GLN A 12 20.49 -27.53 18.24
CA GLN A 12 20.42 -28.81 18.93
C GLN A 12 19.58 -29.84 18.17
N VAL A 13 18.44 -29.45 17.60
CA VAL A 13 17.60 -30.32 16.78
C VAL A 13 18.32 -30.73 15.50
N ALA A 14 18.99 -29.79 14.82
CA ALA A 14 19.79 -30.06 13.62
C ALA A 14 20.90 -31.10 13.91
N GLY A 15 21.63 -30.92 15.01
CA GLY A 15 22.66 -31.87 15.45
C GLY A 15 22.13 -33.27 15.78
N ALA A 16 20.82 -33.41 16.03
CA ALA A 16 20.17 -34.69 16.30
C ALA A 16 19.43 -35.29 15.09
N THR A 17 19.23 -34.54 13.99
CA THR A 17 18.28 -34.90 12.91
C THR A 17 18.83 -34.84 11.47
N ASP A 18 20.11 -34.51 11.29
CA ASP A 18 20.76 -34.26 9.98
C ASP A 18 20.11 -33.12 9.14
N LEU A 19 19.18 -32.36 9.73
CA LEU A 19 18.61 -31.16 9.12
C LEU A 19 19.57 -29.99 9.21
N ALA A 20 19.49 -29.04 8.28
CA ALA A 20 20.12 -27.75 8.47
C ALA A 20 19.36 -26.94 9.53
N ALA A 21 20.07 -26.16 10.36
CA ALA A 21 19.44 -25.34 11.39
C ALA A 21 18.39 -24.36 10.80
N GLY A 22 18.64 -23.81 9.60
CA GLY A 22 17.68 -22.96 8.91
C GLY A 22 16.36 -23.65 8.58
N ASP A 23 16.41 -24.93 8.18
CA ASP A 23 15.20 -25.72 7.90
C ASP A 23 14.42 -25.98 9.19
N VAL A 24 15.12 -26.24 10.30
CA VAL A 24 14.48 -26.39 11.61
C VAL A 24 13.76 -25.10 12.01
N ILE A 25 14.42 -23.94 11.90
CA ILE A 25 13.82 -22.63 12.22
C ILE A 25 12.54 -22.42 11.41
N ALA A 26 12.56 -22.71 10.11
CA ALA A 26 11.41 -22.57 9.22
C ALA A 26 10.23 -23.51 9.59
N MET A 27 10.52 -24.63 10.26
CA MET A 27 9.51 -25.59 10.73
C MET A 27 9.05 -25.33 12.17
N MET A 28 9.68 -24.42 12.91
CA MET A 28 9.30 -24.13 14.30
C MET A 28 7.91 -23.48 14.36
N GLU A 29 7.10 -23.96 15.28
CA GLU A 29 5.75 -23.46 15.51
C GLU A 29 5.61 -22.87 16.92
N THR A 30 4.65 -21.96 17.09
CA THR A 30 4.21 -21.49 18.41
C THR A 30 3.02 -22.34 18.86
N PRO A 31 3.10 -23.05 20.00
CA PRO A 31 1.99 -23.86 20.48
C PRO A 31 0.71 -23.03 20.72
N PRO A 32 -0.49 -23.61 20.53
CA PRO A 32 -1.75 -22.88 20.65
C PRO A 32 -2.12 -22.54 22.10
N LYS A 33 -1.46 -23.18 23.08
CA LYS A 33 -1.70 -22.96 24.51
C LYS A 33 -0.38 -22.78 25.26
N PRO A 34 -0.30 -21.82 26.21
CA PRO A 34 0.94 -21.57 26.95
C PRO A 34 1.46 -22.74 27.79
N ASP A 35 0.60 -23.66 28.22
CA ASP A 35 0.98 -24.85 28.98
C ASP A 35 1.64 -25.95 28.12
N MET A 36 1.58 -25.81 26.80
CA MET A 36 2.24 -26.68 25.85
C MET A 36 3.68 -26.25 25.55
N GLY A 37 4.14 -25.08 26.01
CA GLY A 37 5.48 -24.56 25.76
C GLY A 37 5.48 -23.30 24.91
N ASP A 38 6.67 -22.74 24.71
CA ASP A 38 6.90 -21.49 23.99
C ASP A 38 7.14 -21.73 22.50
N TYR A 39 7.78 -22.87 22.16
CA TYR A 39 8.03 -23.30 20.79
C TYR A 39 7.77 -24.80 20.63
N ALA A 40 7.48 -25.26 19.41
CA ALA A 40 7.32 -26.67 19.09
C ALA A 40 7.96 -27.03 17.75
N PHE A 41 8.58 -28.20 17.69
CA PHE A 41 9.12 -28.78 16.47
C PHE A 41 8.22 -29.95 16.00
N PRO A 42 7.65 -29.88 14.78
CA PRO A 42 6.80 -30.93 14.23
C PRO A 42 7.63 -32.15 13.79
N CYS A 43 7.67 -33.20 14.61
CA CYS A 43 8.49 -34.39 14.34
C CYS A 43 7.93 -35.28 13.21
N PHE A 44 6.70 -35.01 12.73
CA PHE A 44 6.13 -35.74 11.60
C PHE A 44 6.87 -35.45 10.27
N THR A 45 7.54 -34.30 10.16
CA THR A 45 8.41 -33.96 9.03
C THR A 45 9.56 -34.97 8.86
N LEU A 46 10.03 -35.53 9.98
CA LEU A 46 11.13 -36.50 10.04
C LEU A 46 10.69 -37.95 9.84
N ALA A 47 9.38 -38.24 9.85
CA ALA A 47 8.86 -39.61 9.86
C ALA A 47 9.32 -40.44 8.66
N LYS A 48 9.40 -39.82 7.47
CA LYS A 48 9.89 -40.48 6.25
C LYS A 48 11.38 -40.77 6.31
N THR A 49 12.18 -39.81 6.80
CA THR A 49 13.64 -39.91 6.90
C THR A 49 14.06 -40.96 7.93
N PHE A 50 13.45 -40.93 9.12
CA PHE A 50 13.76 -41.82 10.23
C PHE A 50 13.02 -43.17 10.14
N ARG A 51 12.04 -43.29 9.23
CA ARG A 51 11.14 -44.45 9.08
C ARG A 51 10.54 -44.90 10.43
N LYS A 52 10.16 -43.92 11.24
CA LYS A 52 9.71 -44.11 12.63
C LYS A 52 8.46 -43.27 12.90
N ALA A 53 7.63 -43.72 13.84
CA ALA A 53 6.45 -42.98 14.24
C ALA A 53 6.85 -41.62 14.86
N PRO A 54 6.18 -40.50 14.52
CA PRO A 54 6.53 -39.15 15.00
C PRO A 54 6.64 -39.04 16.52
N ASN A 55 5.77 -39.73 17.26
CA ASN A 55 5.78 -39.72 18.72
C ASN A 55 7.06 -40.33 19.31
N LEU A 56 7.60 -41.38 18.67
CA LEU A 56 8.86 -41.99 19.10
C LEU A 56 10.04 -41.09 18.73
N ILE A 57 10.00 -40.42 17.57
CA ILE A 57 11.02 -39.44 17.18
C ILE A 57 11.06 -38.29 18.21
N ALA A 58 9.89 -37.74 18.59
CA ALA A 58 9.82 -36.68 19.60
C ALA A 58 10.42 -37.11 20.95
N GLN A 59 10.15 -38.34 21.39
CA GLN A 59 10.73 -38.91 22.62
C GLN A 59 12.26 -39.02 22.53
N GLU A 60 12.77 -39.61 21.44
CA GLU A 60 14.22 -39.77 21.23
C GLU A 60 14.95 -38.45 21.06
N LEU A 61 14.31 -37.45 20.45
CA LEU A 61 14.87 -36.11 20.36
C LEU A 61 14.90 -35.43 21.72
N ALA A 62 13.84 -35.53 22.52
CA ALA A 62 13.80 -34.95 23.86
C ALA A 62 14.96 -35.43 24.74
N GLU A 63 15.38 -36.68 24.61
CA GLU A 63 16.53 -37.26 25.33
C GLU A 63 17.89 -36.71 24.87
N LYS A 64 17.97 -36.24 23.61
CA LYS A 64 19.18 -35.67 23.02
C LYS A 64 19.32 -34.17 23.24
N ILE A 65 18.22 -33.47 23.55
CA ILE A 65 18.24 -32.04 23.83
C ILE A 65 18.89 -31.79 25.19
N GLN A 66 19.92 -30.95 25.19
CA GLN A 66 20.54 -30.41 26.38
C GLN A 66 19.69 -29.27 26.93
N THR A 67 19.16 -29.47 28.14
CA THR A 67 18.46 -28.44 28.89
C THR A 67 19.40 -27.70 29.84
N GLY A 68 19.06 -26.47 30.18
CA GLY A 68 19.95 -25.48 30.81
C GLY A 68 20.19 -24.30 29.88
N GLY A 69 20.59 -23.15 30.43
CA GLY A 69 20.78 -21.93 29.63
C GLY A 69 19.45 -21.34 29.13
N ARG A 70 19.21 -21.32 27.81
CA ARG A 70 17.98 -20.76 27.22
C ARG A 70 16.83 -21.75 27.18
N ILE A 71 17.11 -23.06 27.16
CA ILE A 71 16.09 -24.12 27.14
C ILE A 71 15.87 -24.65 28.57
N ALA A 72 14.74 -24.32 29.19
CA ALA A 72 14.39 -24.84 30.51
C ALA A 72 13.92 -26.29 30.45
N GLN A 73 13.16 -26.65 29.42
CA GLN A 73 12.62 -28.00 29.25
C GLN A 73 12.37 -28.30 27.77
N ALA A 74 12.63 -29.55 27.36
CA ALA A 74 12.13 -30.13 26.12
C ALA A 74 11.19 -31.30 26.47
N LYS A 75 9.96 -31.27 25.97
CA LYS A 75 8.89 -32.20 26.33
C LYS A 75 8.22 -32.76 25.08
N PRO A 76 8.22 -34.09 24.88
CA PRO A 76 7.45 -34.68 23.79
C PRO A 76 5.95 -34.61 24.11
N ILE A 77 5.17 -34.05 23.18
CA ILE A 77 3.70 -33.96 23.28
C ILE A 77 3.11 -34.48 21.96
N GLY A 78 2.75 -35.77 21.95
CA GLY A 78 2.29 -36.44 20.73
C GLY A 78 3.36 -36.39 19.63
N PRO A 79 3.05 -35.92 18.41
CA PRO A 79 4.00 -35.88 17.30
C PRO A 79 4.90 -34.63 17.30
N TYR A 80 4.95 -33.89 18.41
CA TYR A 80 5.75 -32.67 18.56
C TYR A 80 6.77 -32.80 19.68
N LEU A 81 7.90 -32.13 19.49
CA LEU A 81 8.83 -31.82 20.58
C LEU A 81 8.64 -30.36 20.99
N ASN A 82 8.10 -30.13 22.18
CA ASN A 82 7.79 -28.80 22.68
C ASN A 82 8.89 -28.29 23.61
N PHE A 83 9.23 -27.02 23.50
CA PHE A 83 10.29 -26.37 24.23
C PHE A 83 9.73 -25.29 25.15
N PHE A 84 10.20 -25.28 26.39
CA PHE A 84 9.95 -24.21 27.36
C PHE A 84 11.25 -23.43 27.53
N VAL A 85 11.20 -22.12 27.34
CA VAL A 85 12.38 -21.27 27.52
C VAL A 85 12.62 -20.94 28.98
N SER A 86 13.88 -20.73 29.36
CA SER A 86 14.23 -20.20 30.66
C SER A 86 13.69 -18.78 30.81
N LYS A 87 12.69 -18.59 31.68
CA LYS A 87 12.10 -17.26 31.95
C LYS A 87 13.14 -16.26 32.42
N GLY A 88 14.10 -16.69 33.24
CA GLY A 88 15.19 -15.83 33.71
C GLY A 88 16.09 -15.36 32.57
N SER A 89 16.48 -16.27 31.68
CA SER A 89 17.29 -15.95 30.50
C SER A 89 16.50 -15.08 29.52
N PHE A 90 15.22 -15.40 29.26
CA PHE A 90 14.34 -14.63 28.40
C PHE A 90 14.19 -13.18 28.85
N VAL A 91 13.84 -12.96 30.13
CA VAL A 91 13.70 -11.60 30.67
C VAL A 91 15.05 -10.88 30.67
N GLY A 92 16.13 -11.54 31.13
CA GLY A 92 17.46 -10.95 31.20
C GLY A 92 18.00 -10.51 29.85
N GLU A 93 17.96 -11.40 28.85
CA GLU A 93 18.45 -11.12 27.50
C GLU A 93 17.57 -10.07 26.80
N THR A 94 16.24 -10.14 26.96
CA THR A 94 15.32 -9.14 26.37
C THR A 94 15.56 -7.76 26.94
N LEU A 95 15.65 -7.62 28.27
CA LEU A 95 15.93 -6.34 28.91
C LEU A 95 17.33 -5.82 28.54
N SER A 96 18.33 -6.70 28.47
CA SER A 96 19.67 -6.34 28.03
C SER A 96 19.66 -5.81 26.60
N ALA A 97 18.94 -6.45 25.68
CA ALA A 97 18.79 -6.01 24.30
C ALA A 97 18.08 -4.65 24.23
N ILE A 98 16.95 -4.47 24.92
CA ILE A 98 16.22 -3.20 24.97
C ILE A 98 17.12 -2.06 25.48
N LEU A 99 17.91 -2.31 26.54
CA LEU A 99 18.80 -1.29 27.11
C LEU A 99 20.02 -1.00 26.24
N THR A 100 20.51 -1.99 25.49
CA THR A 100 21.68 -1.86 24.61
C THR A 100 21.29 -1.17 23.30
N ASP A 101 20.20 -1.61 22.67
CA ASP A 101 19.77 -1.15 21.36
C ASP A 101 18.94 0.14 21.44
N GLY A 102 18.28 0.40 22.58
CA GLY A 102 17.48 1.60 22.79
C GLY A 102 16.39 1.78 21.73
N ALA A 103 16.45 2.89 20.98
CA ALA A 103 15.52 3.17 19.89
C ALA A 103 15.66 2.21 18.68
N ALA A 104 16.76 1.46 18.60
CA ALA A 104 16.97 0.45 17.58
C ALA A 104 16.38 -0.93 17.94
N PHE A 105 15.91 -1.12 19.18
CA PHE A 105 15.25 -2.36 19.56
C PHE A 105 14.02 -2.59 18.67
N GLY A 106 13.90 -3.78 18.09
CA GLY A 106 12.83 -4.08 17.13
C GLY A 106 13.23 -3.93 15.66
N GLN A 107 14.39 -3.34 15.35
CA GLN A 107 14.85 -3.15 13.97
C GLN A 107 15.37 -4.45 13.35
N SER A 108 15.31 -4.55 12.02
CA SER A 108 15.93 -5.60 11.23
C SER A 108 16.56 -5.05 9.96
N ASP A 109 17.42 -5.85 9.34
CA ASP A 109 18.04 -5.64 8.04
C ASP A 109 17.40 -6.50 6.94
N GLU A 110 16.23 -7.09 7.20
CA GLU A 110 15.52 -7.98 6.27
C GLU A 110 15.23 -7.31 4.92
N GLY A 111 14.95 -6.00 4.96
CA GLY A 111 14.68 -5.16 3.81
C GLY A 111 15.90 -4.54 3.14
N GLN A 112 17.12 -4.82 3.60
CA GLN A 112 18.30 -4.09 3.13
C GLN A 112 18.47 -4.18 1.61
N GLY A 113 18.59 -3.02 0.97
CA GLY A 113 18.72 -2.91 -0.49
C GLY A 113 17.43 -3.16 -1.28
N LYS A 114 16.29 -3.26 -0.59
CA LYS A 114 14.96 -3.43 -1.20
C LYS A 114 14.09 -2.21 -0.92
N THR A 115 13.35 -1.78 -1.94
CA THR A 115 12.46 -0.61 -1.84
C THR A 115 11.01 -1.04 -1.63
N VAL A 116 10.30 -0.41 -0.68
CA VAL A 116 8.84 -0.53 -0.54
C VAL A 116 8.21 0.82 -0.85
N VAL A 117 7.28 0.82 -1.80
CA VAL A 117 6.48 2.01 -2.13
C VAL A 117 5.14 1.89 -1.43
N VAL A 118 4.76 2.93 -0.69
CA VAL A 118 3.47 2.99 0.00
C VAL A 118 2.71 4.19 -0.53
N ASP A 119 1.63 3.94 -1.25
CA ASP A 119 0.75 4.97 -1.81
C ASP A 119 -0.45 5.16 -0.87
N PHE A 120 -0.59 6.35 -0.28
CA PHE A 120 -1.55 6.61 0.79
C PHE A 120 -1.99 8.07 0.88
N SER A 121 -3.02 8.32 1.69
CA SER A 121 -3.71 9.60 1.91
C SER A 121 -4.66 10.04 0.80
N HIS A 122 -4.14 10.23 -0.43
CA HIS A 122 -4.94 10.49 -1.64
C HIS A 122 -6.02 11.59 -1.53
N PRO A 123 -5.77 12.74 -0.88
CA PRO A 123 -6.80 13.75 -0.81
C PRO A 123 -7.08 14.35 -2.20
N ASN A 124 -8.36 14.63 -2.44
CA ASN A 124 -8.78 15.39 -3.60
C ASN A 124 -8.60 16.88 -3.30
N ILE A 125 -7.92 17.59 -4.19
CA ILE A 125 -7.72 19.04 -4.09
C ILE A 125 -9.09 19.75 -4.14
N ALA A 126 -9.16 20.92 -3.52
CA ALA A 126 -10.37 21.74 -3.37
C ALA A 126 -11.48 21.15 -2.50
N LYS A 127 -11.21 20.05 -1.80
CA LYS A 127 -12.03 19.58 -0.67
C LYS A 127 -11.18 19.60 0.61
N PRO A 128 -11.76 19.97 1.76
CA PRO A 128 -11.03 19.93 3.02
C PRO A 128 -10.63 18.50 3.37
N PHE A 129 -9.56 18.37 4.15
CA PHE A 129 -9.10 17.07 4.62
C PHE A 129 -10.13 16.44 5.56
N GLY A 130 -10.93 15.51 5.04
CA GLY A 130 -11.94 14.77 5.80
C GLY A 130 -11.42 13.54 6.53
N ILE A 131 -12.26 13.01 7.43
CA ILE A 131 -11.99 11.79 8.22
C ILE A 131 -11.74 10.54 7.33
N HIS A 132 -12.30 10.51 6.12
CA HIS A 132 -12.11 9.43 5.16
C HIS A 132 -10.65 9.36 4.66
N HIS A 133 -9.98 10.51 4.51
CA HIS A 133 -8.55 10.55 4.18
C HIS A 133 -7.66 10.14 5.37
N LEU A 134 -8.10 10.40 6.61
CA LEU A 134 -7.32 10.11 7.81
C LEU A 134 -6.98 8.61 7.92
N ARG A 135 -7.91 7.71 7.57
CA ARG A 135 -7.67 6.25 7.63
C ARG A 135 -6.52 5.82 6.75
N SER A 136 -6.57 6.16 5.46
CA SER A 136 -5.48 5.87 4.54
C SER A 136 -4.18 6.49 5.04
N THR A 137 -4.25 7.73 5.52
CA THR A 137 -3.11 8.50 6.03
C THR A 137 -2.38 7.79 7.18
N VAL A 138 -3.09 7.38 8.23
CA VAL A 138 -2.46 6.76 9.41
C VAL A 138 -2.05 5.30 9.17
N ILE A 139 -2.83 4.54 8.39
CA ILE A 139 -2.50 3.15 8.04
C ILE A 139 -1.26 3.13 7.15
N GLY A 140 -1.23 3.97 6.11
CA GLY A 140 -0.08 4.07 5.21
C GLY A 140 1.17 4.54 5.94
N ASN A 141 1.08 5.54 6.82
CA ASN A 141 2.23 5.97 7.60
C ASN A 141 2.72 4.87 8.57
N ALA A 142 1.82 4.10 9.19
CA ALA A 142 2.19 2.97 10.03
C ALA A 142 2.95 1.89 9.24
N LEU A 143 2.46 1.53 8.05
CA LEU A 143 3.14 0.60 7.16
C LEU A 143 4.51 1.13 6.71
N ARG A 144 4.60 2.42 6.38
CA ARG A 144 5.86 3.08 6.04
C ARG A 144 6.87 2.98 7.17
N ASN A 145 6.46 3.27 8.40
CA ASN A 145 7.34 3.19 9.57
C ASN A 145 7.76 1.75 9.89
N ILE A 146 6.84 0.78 9.79
CA ILE A 146 7.16 -0.64 10.02
C ILE A 146 8.20 -1.12 9.00
N HIS A 147 8.01 -0.84 7.71
CA HIS A 147 8.99 -1.27 6.70
C HIS A 147 10.35 -0.60 6.87
N ARG A 148 10.41 0.65 7.34
CA ARG A 148 11.70 1.29 7.70
C ARG A 148 12.39 0.62 8.86
N VAL A 149 11.65 0.27 9.90
CA VAL A 149 12.18 -0.49 11.05
C VAL A 149 12.71 -1.85 10.59
N LEU A 150 12.11 -2.45 9.56
CA LEU A 150 12.57 -3.70 8.94
C LEU A 150 13.71 -3.52 7.92
N GLY A 151 14.28 -2.31 7.80
CA GLY A 151 15.47 -2.04 6.99
C GLY A 151 15.22 -1.81 5.49
N TYR A 152 13.96 -1.64 5.07
CA TYR A 152 13.63 -1.29 3.68
C TYR A 152 13.87 0.20 3.41
N ASP A 153 14.29 0.51 2.18
CA ASP A 153 14.13 1.86 1.64
C ASP A 153 12.64 2.11 1.39
N VAL A 154 12.04 3.11 2.02
CA VAL A 154 10.59 3.34 1.91
C VAL A 154 10.27 4.66 1.25
N VAL A 155 9.49 4.58 0.17
CA VAL A 155 8.96 5.73 -0.57
C VAL A 155 7.46 5.85 -0.31
N GLY A 156 7.07 6.78 0.55
CA GLY A 156 5.71 7.24 0.73
C GLY A 156 5.30 8.15 -0.43
N VAL A 157 4.29 7.73 -1.19
CA VAL A 157 3.71 8.50 -2.29
C VAL A 157 2.38 9.08 -1.83
N ASN A 158 2.20 10.39 -2.00
CA ASN A 158 0.90 11.03 -1.92
C ASN A 158 0.38 11.26 -3.34
N HIS A 159 -0.52 10.38 -3.80
CA HIS A 159 -1.13 10.49 -5.12
C HIS A 159 -2.38 11.37 -5.05
N LEU A 160 -2.13 12.69 -5.09
CA LEU A 160 -3.16 13.73 -5.01
C LEU A 160 -4.15 13.66 -6.18
N GLY A 161 -5.44 13.80 -5.87
CA GLY A 161 -6.48 14.06 -6.88
C GLY A 161 -6.42 15.50 -7.37
N ASP A 162 -5.40 15.83 -8.15
CA ASP A 162 -5.05 17.17 -8.60
C ASP A 162 -5.33 17.41 -10.10
N TRP A 163 -6.04 16.49 -10.79
CA TRP A 163 -6.42 16.66 -12.19
C TRP A 163 -7.88 16.25 -12.47
N GLY A 164 -8.54 16.91 -13.43
CA GLY A 164 -9.91 16.54 -13.86
C GLY A 164 -10.91 17.69 -13.94
N SER A 165 -12.16 17.34 -14.29
CA SER A 165 -13.23 18.31 -14.57
C SER A 165 -13.61 19.17 -13.36
N GLN A 166 -13.37 18.70 -12.14
CA GLN A 166 -13.59 19.50 -10.93
C GLN A 166 -12.79 20.81 -10.91
N PHE A 167 -11.58 20.84 -11.49
CA PHE A 167 -10.79 22.08 -11.56
C PHE A 167 -11.34 23.04 -12.59
N ALA A 168 -11.80 22.52 -13.73
CA ALA A 168 -12.43 23.34 -14.74
C ALA A 168 -13.70 24.01 -14.20
N LYS A 169 -14.49 23.28 -13.40
CA LYS A 169 -15.65 23.83 -12.68
C LYS A 169 -15.25 24.89 -11.66
N LEU A 170 -14.16 24.70 -10.92
CA LEU A 170 -13.65 25.72 -9.98
C LEU A 170 -13.16 26.99 -10.68
N ILE A 171 -12.47 26.84 -11.82
CA ILE A 171 -12.03 27.96 -12.65
C ILE A 171 -13.24 28.74 -13.13
N LEU A 172 -14.25 28.03 -13.67
CA LEU A 172 -15.52 28.64 -14.09
C LEU A 172 -16.22 29.36 -12.93
N ALA A 173 -16.31 28.71 -11.77
CA ALA A 173 -16.91 29.27 -10.56
C ALA A 173 -16.20 30.56 -10.11
N TRP A 174 -14.87 30.59 -10.17
CA TRP A 174 -14.09 31.79 -9.87
C TRP A 174 -14.39 32.92 -10.86
N ASN A 175 -14.53 32.63 -12.14
CA ASN A 175 -14.83 33.66 -13.14
C ASN A 175 -16.23 34.27 -12.97
N TYR A 176 -17.19 33.51 -12.45
CA TYR A 176 -18.54 34.01 -12.20
C TYR A 176 -18.71 34.68 -10.83
N TRP A 177 -18.06 34.13 -9.79
CA TRP A 177 -18.35 34.48 -8.39
C TRP A 177 -17.10 34.73 -7.53
N GLY A 178 -15.92 34.65 -8.13
CA GLY A 178 -14.67 35.09 -7.50
C GLY A 178 -14.61 36.61 -7.41
N GLU A 179 -13.87 37.09 -6.41
CA GLU A 179 -13.65 38.52 -6.21
C GLU A 179 -12.22 38.87 -6.62
N GLY A 180 -12.07 39.65 -7.69
CA GLY A 180 -10.78 40.09 -8.19
C GLY A 180 -9.94 38.97 -8.82
N GLU A 181 -8.62 39.12 -8.76
CA GLU A 181 -7.68 38.15 -9.29
C GLU A 181 -7.56 36.94 -8.36
N LEU A 182 -7.59 35.72 -8.93
CA LEU A 182 -7.31 34.50 -8.17
C LEU A 182 -5.84 34.52 -7.75
N THR A 183 -5.58 34.49 -6.46
CA THR A 183 -4.23 34.47 -5.87
C THR A 183 -4.12 33.39 -4.80
N ALA A 184 -2.89 33.10 -4.36
CA ALA A 184 -2.61 32.10 -3.32
C ALA A 184 -3.12 32.48 -1.91
N ASP A 185 -3.68 33.68 -1.73
CA ASP A 185 -4.25 34.15 -0.46
C ASP A 185 -5.69 33.63 -0.23
N ILE A 186 -6.30 33.02 -1.25
CA ILE A 186 -7.61 32.38 -1.12
C ILE A 186 -7.54 31.22 -0.12
N THR A 187 -8.64 31.01 0.62
CA THR A 187 -8.77 29.91 1.57
C THR A 187 -9.37 28.66 0.94
N ILE A 188 -9.04 27.49 1.49
CA ILE A 188 -9.69 26.22 1.11
C ILE A 188 -11.21 26.27 1.34
N GLN A 189 -11.68 27.05 2.32
CA GLN A 189 -13.11 27.26 2.57
C GLN A 189 -13.78 28.01 1.42
N LYS A 190 -13.12 29.02 0.85
CA LYS A 190 -13.65 29.74 -0.32
C LYS A 190 -13.66 28.87 -1.57
N LEU A 191 -12.62 28.04 -1.77
CA LEU A 191 -12.62 27.03 -2.83
C LEU A 191 -13.78 26.04 -2.66
N LEU A 192 -14.04 25.58 -1.43
CA LEU A 192 -15.17 24.68 -1.13
C LEU A 192 -16.53 25.35 -1.39
N GLU A 193 -16.69 26.62 -1.01
CA GLU A 193 -17.91 27.40 -1.27
C GLU A 193 -18.20 27.48 -2.77
N LEU A 194 -17.18 27.83 -3.57
CA LEU A 194 -17.28 27.89 -5.02
C LEU A 194 -17.54 26.52 -5.64
N TYR A 195 -16.88 25.47 -5.11
CA TYR A 195 -17.11 24.09 -5.52
C TYR A 195 -18.58 23.67 -5.32
N ILE A 196 -19.15 23.94 -4.14
CA ILE A 196 -20.54 23.58 -3.85
C ILE A 196 -21.48 24.34 -4.78
N ARG A 197 -21.31 25.67 -4.87
CA ARG A 197 -22.15 26.53 -5.70
C ARG A 197 -22.16 26.11 -7.16
N ILE A 198 -21.00 25.85 -7.76
CA ILE A 198 -20.96 25.46 -9.18
C ILE A 198 -21.60 24.09 -9.42
N HIS A 199 -21.54 23.16 -8.46
CA HIS A 199 -22.20 21.87 -8.61
C HIS A 199 -23.73 22.02 -8.56
N GLU A 200 -24.25 22.86 -7.67
CA GLU A 200 -25.69 23.17 -7.60
C GLU A 200 -26.19 23.87 -8.88
N GLU A 201 -25.46 24.87 -9.38
CA GLU A 201 -25.88 25.65 -10.55
C GLU A 201 -25.77 24.87 -11.87
N ILE A 202 -24.83 23.92 -11.98
CA ILE A 202 -24.65 23.09 -13.18
C ILE A 202 -25.74 22.04 -13.36
N GLU A 203 -26.32 21.53 -12.26
CA GLU A 203 -27.33 20.45 -12.33
C GLU A 203 -28.49 20.79 -13.27
N ASP A 204 -28.91 22.07 -13.28
CA ASP A 204 -30.02 22.56 -14.10
C ASP A 204 -29.55 23.45 -15.28
N ASN A 205 -28.25 23.59 -15.53
CA ASN A 205 -27.71 24.49 -16.55
C ASN A 205 -26.70 23.79 -17.50
N PRO A 206 -27.19 23.25 -18.64
CA PRO A 206 -26.35 22.61 -19.65
C PRO A 206 -25.28 23.53 -20.27
N GLU A 207 -25.49 24.85 -20.28
CA GLU A 207 -24.53 25.81 -20.83
C GLU A 207 -23.29 25.91 -19.93
N LEU A 208 -23.49 25.99 -18.60
CA LEU A 208 -22.38 25.98 -17.64
C LEU A 208 -21.56 24.69 -17.69
N GLU A 209 -22.20 23.55 -17.94
CA GLU A 209 -21.49 22.28 -18.11
C GLU A 209 -20.61 22.29 -19.38
N GLU A 210 -21.07 22.87 -20.49
CA GLU A 210 -20.24 23.02 -21.69
C GLU A 210 -19.10 24.03 -21.49
N GLU A 211 -19.33 25.13 -20.78
CA GLU A 211 -18.27 26.08 -20.42
C GLU A 211 -17.20 25.42 -19.54
N ALA A 212 -17.61 24.62 -18.56
CA ALA A 212 -16.68 23.85 -17.73
C ALA A 212 -15.89 22.85 -18.57
N ARG A 213 -16.50 22.17 -19.54
CA ARG A 213 -15.76 21.34 -20.51
C ARG A 213 -14.78 22.16 -21.34
N GLY A 214 -15.14 23.39 -21.70
CA GLY A 214 -14.25 24.33 -22.38
C GLY A 214 -13.00 24.65 -21.56
N TRP A 215 -13.16 24.94 -20.27
CA TRP A 215 -12.04 25.16 -19.35
C TRP A 215 -11.15 23.93 -19.17
N LEU A 216 -11.74 22.73 -19.15
CA LEU A 216 -10.97 21.49 -19.08
C LEU A 216 -10.10 21.31 -20.33
N ARG A 217 -10.67 21.52 -21.52
CA ARG A 217 -9.92 21.46 -22.79
C ARG A 217 -8.77 22.47 -22.83
N ARG A 218 -8.99 23.68 -22.31
CA ARG A 218 -7.93 24.71 -22.19
C ARG A 218 -6.82 24.25 -21.25
N LEU A 219 -7.18 23.68 -20.10
CA LEU A 219 -6.22 23.14 -19.13
C LEU A 219 -5.39 21.99 -19.73
N GLU A 220 -6.03 21.06 -20.43
CA GLU A 220 -5.37 19.95 -21.13
C GLU A 220 -4.47 20.42 -22.29
N ALA A 221 -4.83 21.52 -22.95
CA ALA A 221 -4.03 22.15 -24.00
C ALA A 221 -2.86 23.00 -23.46
N GLY A 222 -2.73 23.14 -22.13
CA GLY A 222 -1.66 23.93 -21.51
C GLY A 222 -1.85 25.45 -21.62
N ASP A 223 -3.10 25.92 -21.73
CA ASP A 223 -3.43 27.35 -21.71
C ASP A 223 -2.88 28.02 -20.45
N GLU A 224 -2.12 29.09 -20.61
CA GLU A 224 -1.38 29.73 -19.51
C GLU A 224 -2.30 30.22 -18.37
N GLU A 225 -3.49 30.70 -18.70
CA GLU A 225 -4.45 31.17 -17.71
C GLU A 225 -5.10 30.00 -16.97
N ALA A 226 -5.57 28.98 -17.69
CA ALA A 226 -6.15 27.80 -17.08
C ALA A 226 -5.15 27.09 -16.16
N VAL A 227 -3.90 26.91 -16.61
CA VAL A 227 -2.82 26.30 -15.83
C VAL A 227 -2.48 27.15 -14.60
N ARG A 228 -2.40 28.48 -14.74
CA ARG A 228 -2.15 29.39 -13.60
C ARG A 228 -3.22 29.22 -12.53
N MET A 229 -4.50 29.27 -12.91
CA MET A 229 -5.62 29.15 -11.97
C MET A 229 -5.67 27.76 -11.32
N TRP A 230 -5.48 26.70 -12.10
CA TRP A 230 -5.38 25.33 -11.60
C TRP A 230 -4.28 25.21 -10.54
N LYS A 231 -3.08 25.71 -10.84
CA LYS A 231 -1.94 25.64 -9.92
C LYS A 231 -2.22 26.34 -8.60
N ILE A 232 -2.87 27.50 -8.62
CA ILE A 232 -3.26 28.21 -7.38
C ILE A 232 -4.23 27.35 -6.55
N CYS A 233 -5.23 26.72 -7.16
CA CYS A 233 -6.14 25.82 -6.45
C CYS A 233 -5.42 24.61 -5.83
N VAL A 234 -4.45 24.03 -6.54
CA VAL A 234 -3.60 22.94 -6.05
C VAL A 234 -2.76 23.40 -4.87
N ASP A 235 -2.03 24.50 -5.00
CA ASP A 235 -1.11 25.02 -3.99
C ASP A 235 -1.85 25.37 -2.69
N VAL A 236 -3.03 26.00 -2.79
CA VAL A 236 -3.86 26.38 -1.62
C VAL A 236 -4.36 25.14 -0.87
N SER A 237 -4.81 24.13 -1.60
CA SER A 237 -5.30 22.88 -0.98
C SER A 237 -4.16 22.10 -0.36
N PHE A 238 -3.01 22.01 -1.07
CA PHE A 238 -1.83 21.33 -0.57
C PHE A 238 -1.31 21.98 0.72
N LYS A 239 -1.32 23.31 0.82
CA LYS A 239 -0.95 24.02 2.06
C LYS A 239 -1.82 23.61 3.26
N GLU A 240 -3.12 23.40 3.06
CA GLU A 240 -3.99 22.91 4.14
C GLU A 240 -3.72 21.44 4.48
N PHE A 241 -3.45 20.59 3.48
CA PHE A 241 -3.10 19.19 3.72
C PHE A 241 -1.77 19.06 4.46
N ASP A 242 -0.77 19.85 4.07
CA ASP A 242 0.55 19.88 4.71
C ASP A 242 0.45 20.28 6.18
N ARG A 243 -0.40 21.25 6.53
CA ARG A 243 -0.69 21.59 7.93
C ARG A 243 -1.19 20.39 8.72
N VAL A 244 -2.09 19.58 8.14
CA VAL A 244 -2.61 18.36 8.78
C VAL A 244 -1.53 17.29 8.88
N TYR A 245 -0.71 17.08 7.84
CA TYR A 245 0.38 16.12 7.87
C TYR A 245 1.44 16.47 8.91
N GLN A 246 1.82 17.75 9.03
CA GLN A 246 2.73 18.23 10.08
C GLN A 246 2.17 17.98 11.48
N MET A 247 0.88 18.23 11.71
CA MET A 247 0.23 17.93 12.99
C MET A 247 0.29 16.43 13.35
N LEU A 248 0.28 15.55 12.34
CA LEU A 248 0.35 14.10 12.52
C LEU A 248 1.80 13.56 12.52
N GLY A 249 2.80 14.40 12.26
CA GLY A 249 4.20 13.98 12.09
C GLY A 249 4.39 13.08 10.87
N ILE A 250 3.68 13.36 9.78
CA ILE A 250 3.69 12.58 8.54
C ILE A 250 4.39 13.38 7.46
N GLU A 251 5.26 12.71 6.72
CA GLU A 251 6.00 13.25 5.59
C GLU A 251 5.94 12.26 4.43
N PHE A 252 6.07 12.76 3.21
CA PHE A 252 6.06 11.98 1.99
C PHE A 252 7.37 12.16 1.23
N GLU A 253 7.89 11.07 0.69
CA GLU A 253 9.08 11.09 -0.17
C GLU A 253 8.74 11.59 -1.58
N SER A 254 7.50 11.42 -2.01
CA SER A 254 7.04 11.81 -3.33
C SER A 254 5.60 12.33 -3.27
N ILE A 255 5.37 13.52 -3.81
CA ILE A 255 4.03 14.08 -4.02
C ILE A 255 3.82 14.09 -5.53
N ALA A 256 3.20 13.02 -6.04
CA ALA A 256 2.99 12.82 -7.47
C ALA A 256 1.50 12.58 -7.71
N GLY A 257 0.78 13.69 -7.91
CA GLY A 257 -0.65 13.68 -8.19
C GLY A 257 -1.00 13.14 -9.56
N GLU A 258 -2.29 13.06 -9.84
CA GLU A 258 -2.85 12.64 -11.12
C GLU A 258 -2.32 13.44 -12.33
N SER A 259 -2.04 14.72 -12.13
CA SER A 259 -1.53 15.64 -13.15
C SER A 259 -0.14 15.25 -13.65
N PHE A 260 0.70 14.69 -12.76
CA PHE A 260 2.07 14.29 -13.06
C PHE A 260 2.17 13.17 -14.11
N TYR A 261 1.10 12.38 -14.27
CA TYR A 261 1.09 11.22 -15.16
C TYR A 261 0.48 11.50 -16.53
N GLN A 262 -0.08 12.70 -16.77
CA GLN A 262 -0.78 13.04 -18.01
C GLN A 262 0.08 12.83 -19.27
N ASP A 263 1.36 13.20 -19.21
CA ASP A 263 2.32 13.04 -20.30
C ASP A 263 2.80 11.58 -20.51
N LYS A 264 2.51 10.68 -19.56
CA LYS A 264 2.97 9.27 -19.57
C LYS A 264 1.91 8.31 -20.08
N MET A 265 0.64 8.71 -19.98
CA MET A 265 -0.52 7.91 -20.37
C MET A 265 -0.52 7.48 -21.85
N PRO A 266 -0.08 8.30 -22.83
CA PRO A 266 0.02 7.86 -24.22
C PRO A 266 0.92 6.62 -24.40
N ALA A 267 2.06 6.60 -23.71
CA ALA A 267 2.99 5.47 -23.79
C ALA A 267 2.39 4.19 -23.17
N THR A 268 1.63 4.31 -22.09
CA THR A 268 0.89 3.19 -21.49
C THR A 268 -0.16 2.64 -22.45
N LEU A 269 -0.89 3.50 -23.16
CA LEU A 269 -1.86 3.08 -24.17
C LEU A 269 -1.20 2.35 -25.34
N ASP A 270 -0.05 2.83 -25.82
CA ASP A 270 0.69 2.17 -26.89
C ASP A 270 1.19 0.78 -26.49
N ARG A 271 1.61 0.61 -25.22
CA ARG A 271 1.95 -0.73 -24.68
C ARG A 271 0.74 -1.66 -24.65
N LEU A 272 -0.42 -1.17 -24.20
CA LEU A 272 -1.67 -1.95 -24.21
C LEU A 272 -2.07 -2.35 -25.65
N ARG A 273 -1.92 -1.44 -26.62
CA ARG A 273 -2.14 -1.74 -28.06
C ARG A 273 -1.17 -2.79 -28.56
N GLY A 274 0.12 -2.68 -28.25
CA GLY A 274 1.15 -3.64 -28.66
C GLY A 274 0.92 -5.05 -28.13
N LYS A 275 0.26 -5.19 -26.98
CA LYS A 275 -0.18 -6.47 -26.39
C LYS A 275 -1.55 -6.95 -26.90
N ASN A 276 -2.19 -6.22 -27.81
CA ASN A 276 -3.54 -6.50 -28.32
C ASN A 276 -4.61 -6.61 -27.20
N LEU A 277 -4.48 -5.81 -26.15
CA LEU A 277 -5.41 -5.83 -25.00
C LEU A 277 -6.56 -4.83 -25.13
N LEU A 278 -6.47 -3.89 -26.07
CA LEU A 278 -7.50 -2.86 -26.28
C LEU A 278 -8.54 -3.31 -27.30
N GLU A 279 -9.81 -3.18 -26.94
CA GLU A 279 -10.94 -3.35 -27.84
C GLU A 279 -11.91 -2.17 -27.75
N LYS A 280 -12.66 -1.92 -28.83
CA LYS A 280 -13.73 -0.92 -28.82
C LYS A 280 -15.03 -1.57 -28.35
N SER A 281 -15.68 -0.98 -27.36
CA SER A 281 -16.99 -1.40 -26.86
C SER A 281 -17.83 -0.18 -26.50
N GLU A 282 -19.05 -0.10 -27.03
CA GLU A 282 -20.02 0.98 -26.77
C GLU A 282 -19.44 2.41 -26.96
N GLY A 283 -18.54 2.56 -27.92
CA GLY A 283 -17.86 3.82 -28.22
C GLY A 283 -16.63 4.11 -27.35
N ALA A 284 -16.40 3.37 -26.26
CA ALA A 284 -15.19 3.46 -25.44
C ALA A 284 -14.10 2.48 -25.92
N THR A 285 -12.85 2.72 -25.52
CA THR A 285 -11.77 1.73 -25.64
C THR A 285 -11.52 1.10 -24.28
N ILE A 286 -11.58 -0.21 -24.20
CA ILE A 286 -11.54 -0.98 -22.96
C ILE A 286 -10.50 -2.09 -22.99
N VAL A 287 -10.13 -2.60 -21.82
CA VAL A 287 -9.51 -3.92 -21.64
C VAL A 287 -10.57 -4.88 -21.14
N ASN A 288 -10.84 -5.93 -21.91
CA ASN A 288 -11.85 -6.93 -21.57
C ASN A 288 -11.35 -7.87 -20.47
N LEU A 289 -12.09 -7.94 -19.37
CA LEU A 289 -11.77 -8.76 -18.20
C LEU A 289 -12.85 -9.80 -17.88
N GLU A 290 -13.79 -10.05 -18.80
CA GLU A 290 -14.90 -11.00 -18.61
C GLU A 290 -14.41 -12.42 -18.30
N LYS A 291 -13.27 -12.83 -18.89
CA LYS A 291 -12.62 -14.12 -18.60
C LYS A 291 -12.24 -14.32 -17.12
N TRP A 292 -12.19 -13.26 -16.34
CA TRP A 292 -11.89 -13.28 -14.90
C TRP A 292 -13.08 -12.81 -14.05
N ASP A 293 -14.31 -12.91 -14.58
CA ASP A 293 -15.55 -12.53 -13.90
C ASP A 293 -15.55 -11.07 -13.42
N MET A 294 -14.90 -10.17 -14.16
CA MET A 294 -14.84 -8.74 -13.89
C MET A 294 -15.40 -7.93 -15.06
N PRO A 295 -16.07 -6.79 -14.78
CA PRO A 295 -16.38 -5.83 -15.83
C PRO A 295 -15.08 -5.30 -16.47
N PRO A 296 -15.16 -4.76 -17.69
CA PRO A 296 -13.98 -4.25 -18.38
C PRO A 296 -13.37 -3.04 -17.67
N LEU A 297 -12.06 -2.88 -17.83
CA LEU A 297 -11.36 -1.66 -17.42
C LEU A 297 -11.41 -0.66 -18.58
N ILE A 298 -11.98 0.52 -18.37
CA ILE A 298 -12.08 1.55 -19.41
C ILE A 298 -10.75 2.28 -19.53
N ALA A 299 -10.12 2.20 -20.70
CA ALA A 299 -8.86 2.88 -21.00
C ALA A 299 -9.11 4.28 -21.59
N LEU A 300 -10.02 4.39 -22.57
CA LEU A 300 -10.44 5.66 -23.17
C LEU A 300 -11.96 5.74 -23.22
N ARG A 301 -12.50 6.94 -22.97
CA ARG A 301 -13.91 7.25 -23.22
C ARG A 301 -14.17 7.45 -24.71
N SER A 302 -15.44 7.63 -25.05
CA SER A 302 -15.92 7.88 -26.42
C SER A 302 -15.47 9.22 -27.02
N ASP A 303 -15.02 10.16 -26.20
CA ASP A 303 -14.40 11.42 -26.59
C ASP A 303 -12.86 11.32 -26.65
N ASP A 304 -12.30 10.10 -26.64
CA ASP A 304 -10.87 9.78 -26.55
C ASP A 304 -10.17 10.38 -25.30
N ALA A 305 -10.96 10.88 -24.33
CA ALA A 305 -10.43 11.33 -23.05
C ALA A 305 -10.00 10.13 -22.20
N THR A 306 -8.83 10.25 -21.60
CA THR A 306 -8.26 9.20 -20.75
C THR A 306 -8.90 9.18 -19.36
N LEU A 307 -9.07 7.99 -18.78
CA LEU A 307 -9.67 7.78 -17.46
C LEU A 307 -8.66 7.35 -16.38
N TYR A 308 -9.17 7.27 -15.15
CA TYR A 308 -8.48 6.77 -13.96
C TYR A 308 -7.72 5.45 -14.21
N GLY A 309 -8.30 4.50 -14.94
CA GLY A 309 -7.67 3.21 -15.25
C GLY A 309 -6.32 3.34 -15.95
N THR A 310 -6.24 4.12 -17.03
CA THR A 310 -4.97 4.33 -17.76
C THR A 310 -3.97 5.14 -16.93
N ARG A 311 -4.46 6.07 -16.11
CA ARG A 311 -3.59 6.89 -15.25
C ARG A 311 -2.93 6.04 -14.17
N ASP A 312 -3.68 5.15 -13.54
CA ASP A 312 -3.15 4.28 -12.50
C ASP A 312 -2.20 3.21 -13.06
N LEU A 313 -2.42 2.75 -14.30
CA LEU A 313 -1.44 1.94 -15.02
C LEU A 313 -0.13 2.72 -15.25
N ALA A 314 -0.23 3.96 -15.76
CA ALA A 314 0.92 4.83 -15.95
C ALA A 314 1.66 5.13 -14.63
N ALA A 315 0.91 5.31 -13.54
CA ALA A 315 1.48 5.52 -12.22
C ALA A 315 2.22 4.28 -11.69
N ALA A 316 1.64 3.08 -11.86
CA ALA A 316 2.29 1.82 -11.50
C ALA A 316 3.59 1.60 -12.29
N GLU A 317 3.55 1.80 -13.61
CA GLU A 317 4.72 1.70 -14.50
C GLU A 317 5.81 2.69 -14.11
N TYR A 318 5.46 3.97 -13.90
CA TYR A 318 6.41 4.99 -13.45
C TYR A 318 7.08 4.62 -12.12
N ARG A 319 6.29 4.15 -11.14
CA ARG A 319 6.81 3.74 -9.83
C ARG A 319 7.77 2.56 -9.96
N TRP A 320 7.48 1.61 -10.84
CA TRP A 320 8.38 0.49 -11.11
C TRP A 320 9.67 0.96 -11.78
N GLU A 321 9.56 1.82 -12.79
CA GLU A 321 10.71 2.37 -13.51
C GLU A 321 11.62 3.19 -12.61
N THR A 322 11.04 3.97 -11.69
CA THR A 322 11.75 4.88 -10.80
C THR A 322 12.34 4.18 -9.57
N TYR A 323 11.56 3.31 -8.92
CA TYR A 323 11.90 2.80 -7.59
C TYR A 323 12.32 1.32 -7.56
N LYS A 324 12.04 0.56 -8.62
CA LYS A 324 12.35 -0.88 -8.73
C LYS A 324 11.95 -1.65 -7.47
N PHE A 325 10.70 -1.44 -7.05
CA PHE A 325 10.21 -1.84 -5.74
C PHE A 325 10.14 -3.36 -5.53
N GLU A 326 10.32 -3.80 -4.29
CA GLU A 326 10.00 -5.14 -3.83
C GLU A 326 8.52 -5.29 -3.51
N LYS A 327 7.87 -4.22 -3.02
CA LYS A 327 6.42 -4.16 -2.80
C LYS A 327 5.88 -2.78 -3.15
N LEU A 328 4.70 -2.75 -3.76
CA LEU A 328 3.92 -1.54 -3.97
C LEU A 328 2.57 -1.69 -3.26
N LEU A 329 2.39 -0.95 -2.18
CA LEU A 329 1.21 -1.01 -1.31
C LEU A 329 0.28 0.16 -1.62
N TYR A 330 -0.92 -0.12 -2.11
CA TYR A 330 -1.98 0.86 -2.31
C TYR A 330 -2.92 0.85 -1.11
N VAL A 331 -2.88 1.89 -0.28
CA VAL A 331 -3.70 1.98 0.94
C VAL A 331 -4.98 2.73 0.63
N VAL A 332 -6.01 2.01 0.18
CA VAL A 332 -7.23 2.61 -0.38
C VAL A 332 -8.51 1.94 0.16
N ASP A 333 -9.59 2.71 0.24
CA ASP A 333 -10.91 2.26 0.72
C ASP A 333 -11.43 1.03 -0.04
N VAL A 334 -12.19 0.19 0.67
CA VAL A 334 -12.80 -1.04 0.15
C VAL A 334 -13.68 -0.80 -1.09
N ALA A 335 -14.26 0.39 -1.27
CA ALA A 335 -15.06 0.67 -2.45
C ALA A 335 -14.26 0.64 -3.77
N GLN A 336 -12.94 0.78 -3.71
CA GLN A 336 -12.07 0.69 -4.89
C GLN A 336 -11.49 -0.71 -5.11
N SER A 337 -11.93 -1.72 -4.34
CA SER A 337 -11.37 -3.09 -4.45
C SER A 337 -11.52 -3.69 -5.84
N LEU A 338 -12.63 -3.41 -6.55
CA LEU A 338 -12.81 -3.90 -7.92
C LEU A 338 -11.80 -3.27 -8.88
N HIS A 339 -11.61 -1.95 -8.76
CA HIS A 339 -10.65 -1.21 -9.58
C HIS A 339 -9.23 -1.76 -9.43
N PHE A 340 -8.74 -1.97 -8.19
CA PHE A 340 -7.39 -2.53 -8.00
C PHE A 340 -7.26 -3.98 -8.50
N LYS A 341 -8.31 -4.79 -8.39
CA LYS A 341 -8.32 -6.13 -9.01
C LYS A 341 -8.19 -6.05 -10.54
N GLN A 342 -8.91 -5.13 -11.16
CA GLN A 342 -8.81 -4.89 -12.60
C GLN A 342 -7.41 -4.37 -12.96
N LEU A 343 -6.90 -3.37 -12.24
CA LEU A 343 -5.58 -2.78 -12.45
C LEU A 343 -4.47 -3.85 -12.41
N PHE A 344 -4.43 -4.66 -11.34
CA PHE A 344 -3.41 -5.71 -11.20
C PHE A 344 -3.55 -6.79 -12.28
N LYS A 345 -4.79 -7.17 -12.63
CA LYS A 345 -5.02 -8.12 -13.72
C LYS A 345 -4.52 -7.57 -15.06
N VAL A 346 -4.73 -6.28 -15.34
CA VAL A 346 -4.22 -5.65 -16.56
C VAL A 346 -2.70 -5.61 -16.56
N LEU A 347 -2.04 -5.30 -15.43
CA LEU A 347 -0.58 -5.35 -15.31
C LEU A 347 -0.03 -6.76 -15.57
N GLU A 348 -0.70 -7.81 -15.05
CA GLU A 348 -0.35 -9.21 -15.36
C GLU A 348 -0.51 -9.53 -16.85
N LEU A 349 -1.60 -9.08 -17.48
CA LEU A 349 -1.83 -9.28 -18.93
C LEU A 349 -0.85 -8.50 -19.81
N MET A 350 -0.28 -7.42 -19.29
CA MET A 350 0.83 -6.70 -19.91
C MET A 350 2.17 -7.44 -19.75
N GLU A 351 2.18 -8.61 -19.11
CA GLU A 351 3.35 -9.46 -18.85
C GLU A 351 4.39 -8.78 -17.96
N TYR A 352 3.93 -8.01 -16.97
CA TYR A 352 4.80 -7.43 -15.97
C TYR A 352 5.00 -8.39 -14.79
N ASP A 353 6.19 -8.96 -14.69
CA ASP A 353 6.59 -9.86 -13.59
C ASP A 353 6.42 -9.21 -12.21
N TRP A 354 6.54 -7.89 -12.13
CA TRP A 354 6.39 -7.12 -10.89
C TRP A 354 4.92 -6.87 -10.50
N ALA A 355 3.94 -7.26 -11.33
CA ALA A 355 2.52 -7.10 -10.99
C ALA A 355 2.15 -7.85 -9.71
N GLU A 356 2.77 -9.01 -9.44
CA GLU A 356 2.57 -9.79 -8.20
C GLU A 356 3.06 -9.07 -6.94
N LYS A 357 3.92 -8.06 -7.09
CA LYS A 357 4.46 -7.24 -5.99
C LYS A 357 3.50 -6.10 -5.60
N CYS A 358 2.45 -5.86 -6.37
CA CYS A 358 1.42 -4.88 -6.07
C CYS A 358 0.39 -5.45 -5.11
N SER A 359 -0.06 -4.65 -4.14
CA SER A 359 -1.06 -5.09 -3.15
C SER A 359 -2.01 -3.96 -2.78
N HIS A 360 -3.31 -4.29 -2.74
CA HIS A 360 -4.33 -3.39 -2.22
C HIS A 360 -4.49 -3.62 -0.73
N VAL A 361 -4.02 -2.67 0.07
CA VAL A 361 -4.22 -2.65 1.52
C VAL A 361 -5.58 -2.03 1.81
N VAL A 362 -6.57 -2.91 1.92
CA VAL A 362 -7.98 -2.54 2.09
C VAL A 362 -8.26 -2.05 3.51
N PHE A 363 -9.01 -0.97 3.64
CA PHE A 363 -9.68 -0.60 4.90
C PHE A 363 -11.17 -0.32 4.67
N GLY A 364 -11.98 -0.53 5.70
CA GLY A 364 -13.42 -0.27 5.63
C GLY A 364 -13.79 1.21 5.74
N ARG A 365 -15.06 1.54 5.55
CA ARG A 365 -15.57 2.90 5.75
C ARG A 365 -15.75 3.23 7.23
N LEU A 366 -15.66 4.51 7.57
CA LEU A 366 -16.06 5.03 8.88
C LEU A 366 -17.53 5.44 8.81
N ASN A 367 -18.35 4.83 9.65
CA ASN A 367 -19.74 5.20 9.82
C ASN A 367 -19.87 5.87 11.18
N PHE A 368 -20.51 7.03 11.22
CA PHE A 368 -20.86 7.65 12.49
C PHE A 368 -22.07 6.92 13.10
N LYS A 369 -22.27 7.08 14.41
CA LYS A 369 -23.40 6.47 15.10
C LYS A 369 -24.71 7.05 14.54
N GLY A 370 -25.38 6.31 13.66
CA GLY A 370 -26.56 6.76 12.92
C GLY A 370 -26.60 6.34 11.45
N GLY A 371 -25.47 5.91 10.88
CA GLY A 371 -25.32 5.57 9.45
C GLY A 371 -24.11 6.25 8.86
#